data_AF-A0A0N6ZDP1-F1
#
_entry.id   AF-A0A0N6ZDP1-F1
#
_cell.length_a   1.000
_cell.length_b   1.000
_cell.length_c   1.000
_cell.angle_alpha   90.00
_cell.angle_beta   90.00
_cell.angle_gamma   90.00
#
_symmetry.space_group_name_H-M   'P 1'
#
loop_
_entity.id
_entity.type
_entity.pdbx_description
1 polymer ?
#
loop_
_entity_poly.entity_id
_entity_poly.type
_entity_poly.pdbx_seq_one_letter_code
_entity_poly.pdbx_strand_id
1 'polypeptide(L)'
;MWRTYREAGAQCLVVSGPVEGEAMVRAYSEAVPAAAFALSRLHAGRRHLAARIICRGRGRSWTQPGGPLRGQPVARLLHVADQAAAVAAGMEDAGTGDRCVDTDGLTVEQVVDAIVAGAAVPLLSVPLSGQ
;
A
#
# COMPACT_ATOMS: atom_id res chain seq x y z
N MET A 1 12.30 -14.80 -6.82
CA MET A 1 10.89 -14.70 -6.38
C MET A 1 9.93 -14.64 -7.57
N TRP A 2 9.97 -13.60 -8.40
CA TRP A 2 9.07 -13.46 -9.56
C TRP A 2 9.10 -14.63 -10.54
N ARG A 3 10.30 -15.12 -10.89
CA ARG A 3 10.49 -16.29 -11.78
C ARG A 3 9.68 -17.50 -11.32
N THR A 4 9.71 -17.84 -10.04
CA THR A 4 8.98 -18.98 -9.47
C THR A 4 7.47 -18.79 -9.57
N TYR A 5 6.95 -17.59 -9.27
CA TYR A 5 5.52 -17.29 -9.45
C TYR A 5 5.11 -17.36 -10.92
N ARG A 6 5.98 -16.92 -11.84
CA ARG A 6 5.73 -17.01 -13.28
C ARG A 6 5.71 -18.43 -13.80
N GLU A 7 6.65 -19.26 -13.35
CA GLU A 7 6.67 -20.70 -13.66
C GLU A 7 5.42 -21.40 -13.12
N ALA A 8 4.83 -20.91 -12.02
CA ALA A 8 3.54 -21.35 -11.49
C ALA A 8 2.31 -20.73 -12.18
N GLY A 9 2.49 -19.95 -13.27
CA GLY A 9 1.40 -19.37 -14.06
C GLY A 9 0.92 -18.00 -13.64
N ALA A 10 1.53 -17.36 -12.63
CA ALA A 10 1.16 -16.00 -12.24
C ALA A 10 1.38 -15.01 -13.40
N GLN A 11 0.45 -14.08 -13.57
CA GLN A 11 0.53 -13.05 -14.61
C GLN A 11 0.85 -11.67 -14.05
N CYS A 12 0.61 -11.47 -12.75
CA CYS A 12 0.90 -10.24 -12.03
C CYS A 12 1.39 -10.58 -10.61
N LEU A 13 2.27 -9.74 -10.07
CA LEU A 13 2.70 -9.77 -8.68
C LEU A 13 2.45 -8.38 -8.08
N VAL A 14 1.62 -8.33 -7.03
CA VAL A 14 1.38 -7.11 -6.25
C VAL A 14 2.13 -7.25 -4.93
N VAL A 15 2.96 -6.25 -4.61
CA VAL A 15 3.70 -6.18 -3.35
C VAL A 15 3.28 -4.89 -2.64
N SER A 16 2.90 -5.02 -1.37
CA SER A 16 2.54 -3.89 -0.51
C SER A 16 3.42 -3.92 0.73
N GLY A 17 4.11 -2.83 1.01
CA GLY A 17 5.00 -2.71 2.16
C GLY A 17 5.59 -1.30 2.27
N PRO A 18 6.31 -1.02 3.37
CA PRO A 18 7.08 0.20 3.49
C PRO A 18 8.15 0.26 2.39
N VAL A 19 8.44 1.47 1.91
CA VAL A 19 9.51 1.73 0.96
C VAL A 19 10.50 2.69 1.61
N GLU A 20 11.70 2.20 1.88
CA GLU A 20 12.78 2.96 2.54
C GLU A 20 13.70 3.62 1.49
N GLY A 21 13.10 4.45 0.64
CA GLY A 21 13.80 5.26 -0.36
C GLY A 21 14.15 4.55 -1.67
N GLU A 22 14.84 5.28 -2.54
CA GLU A 22 15.09 4.87 -3.94
C GLU A 22 15.93 3.62 -4.09
N ALA A 23 16.89 3.37 -3.17
CA ALA A 23 17.74 2.18 -3.24
C ALA A 23 16.93 0.89 -3.12
N MET A 24 15.90 0.89 -2.24
CA MET A 24 14.98 -0.23 -2.10
C MET A 24 14.15 -0.42 -3.37
N VAL A 25 13.61 0.66 -3.93
CA VAL A 25 12.84 0.62 -5.20
C VAL A 25 13.67 0.05 -6.33
N ARG A 26 14.92 0.51 -6.46
CA ARG A 26 15.87 0.03 -7.46
C ARG A 26 16.12 -1.47 -7.31
N ALA A 27 16.41 -1.93 -6.10
CA ALA A 27 16.61 -3.36 -5.82
C ALA A 27 15.37 -4.20 -6.20
N TYR A 28 14.15 -3.71 -5.95
CA TYR A 28 12.94 -4.40 -6.40
C TYR A 28 12.83 -4.44 -7.92
N SER A 29 13.06 -3.33 -8.61
CA SER A 29 13.00 -3.27 -10.09
C SER A 29 14.04 -4.17 -10.76
N GLU A 30 15.27 -4.22 -10.22
CA GLU A 30 16.37 -5.04 -10.72
C GLU A 30 16.14 -6.54 -10.47
N ALA A 31 15.36 -6.90 -9.44
CA ALA A 31 14.98 -8.28 -9.18
C ALA A 31 13.91 -8.82 -10.14
N VAL A 32 13.25 -7.96 -10.92
CA VAL A 32 12.19 -8.33 -11.87
C VAL A 32 12.38 -7.72 -13.27
N PRO A 33 13.56 -7.86 -13.90
CA PRO A 33 13.93 -7.10 -15.10
C PRO A 33 13.07 -7.43 -16.34
N ALA A 34 12.37 -8.57 -16.33
CA ALA A 34 11.49 -9.01 -17.41
C ALA A 34 10.01 -8.64 -17.19
N ALA A 35 9.68 -7.90 -16.13
CA ALA A 35 8.33 -7.46 -15.82
C ALA A 35 8.19 -5.94 -15.98
N ALA A 36 7.04 -5.49 -16.46
CA ALA A 36 6.64 -4.10 -16.31
C ALA A 36 6.50 -3.80 -14.81
N PHE A 37 7.30 -2.85 -14.33
CA PHE A 37 7.31 -2.42 -12.93
C PHE A 37 6.57 -1.09 -12.81
N ALA A 38 5.67 -1.00 -11.82
CA ALA A 38 4.98 0.24 -11.50
C ALA A 38 4.91 0.39 -9.98
N LEU A 39 5.34 1.54 -9.47
CA LEU A 39 5.29 1.86 -8.06
C LEU A 39 4.17 2.87 -7.78
N SER A 40 3.13 2.43 -7.08
CA SER A 40 2.03 3.29 -6.63
C SER A 40 2.20 3.60 -5.13
N ARG A 41 2.43 4.87 -4.80
CA ARG A 41 2.39 5.37 -3.43
C ARG A 41 0.93 5.59 -3.03
N LEU A 42 0.51 5.02 -1.91
CA LEU A 42 -0.80 5.31 -1.33
C LEU A 42 -0.71 6.51 -0.39
N HIS A 43 -1.57 7.50 -0.59
CA HIS A 43 -1.68 8.65 0.28
C HIS A 43 -3.00 8.59 1.07
N ALA A 44 -2.94 9.07 2.30
CA ALA A 44 -4.12 9.34 3.11
C ALA A 44 -3.81 10.53 4.01
N GLY A 45 -4.73 11.47 4.10
CA GLY A 45 -4.58 12.61 4.99
C GLY A 45 -4.50 12.16 6.46
N ARG A 46 -3.80 12.95 7.28
CA ARG A 46 -3.60 12.67 8.71
C ARG A 46 -4.90 12.31 9.45
N ARG A 47 -6.01 12.98 9.11
CA ARG A 47 -7.33 12.70 9.69
C ARG A 47 -7.80 11.26 9.41
N HIS A 48 -7.69 10.80 8.17
CA HIS A 48 -8.10 9.46 7.77
C HIS A 48 -7.13 8.40 8.32
N LEU A 49 -5.82 8.70 8.36
CA LEU A 49 -4.83 7.85 9.04
C LEU A 49 -5.17 7.65 10.52
N ALA A 50 -5.45 8.73 11.25
CA ALA A 50 -5.83 8.66 12.66
C ALA A 50 -7.09 7.81 12.88
N ALA A 51 -8.13 8.01 12.06
CA ALA A 51 -9.36 7.22 12.14
C ALA A 51 -9.07 5.72 11.90
N ARG A 52 -8.31 5.38 10.86
CA ARG A 52 -7.94 3.99 10.53
C ARG A 52 -7.10 3.34 11.63
N ILE A 53 -6.12 4.05 12.18
CA ILE A 53 -5.23 3.57 13.26
C ILE A 53 -6.02 3.36 14.55
N ILE A 54 -6.92 4.28 14.91
CA ILE A 54 -7.79 4.12 16.09
C ILE A 54 -8.73 2.91 15.92
N CYS A 55 -9.32 2.73 14.73
CA CYS A 55 -10.13 1.54 14.43
C CYS A 55 -9.33 0.25 14.59
N ARG A 56 -8.09 0.19 14.09
CA ARG A 56 -7.20 -0.96 14.28
C ARG A 56 -6.84 -1.20 15.75
N GLY A 57 -6.56 -0.14 16.51
CA GLY A 57 -6.27 -0.25 17.94
C GLY A 57 -7.45 -0.79 18.77
N ARG A 58 -8.68 -0.54 18.29
CA ARG A 58 -9.92 -1.10 18.84
C ARG A 58 -10.27 -2.51 18.31
N GLY A 59 -9.44 -3.09 17.45
CA GLY A 59 -9.69 -4.39 16.83
C GLY A 59 -10.80 -4.40 15.78
N ARG A 60 -11.22 -3.23 15.27
CA ARG A 60 -12.32 -3.08 14.29
C ARG A 60 -11.83 -3.01 12.84
N SER A 61 -10.81 -3.80 12.49
CA SER A 61 -10.23 -3.88 11.15
C SER A 61 -9.37 -5.15 11.01
N TRP A 62 -8.68 -5.30 9.88
CA TRP A 62 -7.71 -6.38 9.68
C TRP A 62 -6.68 -6.43 10.82
N THR A 63 -6.45 -7.64 11.34
CA THR A 63 -5.53 -7.84 12.46
C THR A 63 -4.12 -8.02 11.92
N GLN A 64 -3.29 -7.00 12.09
CA GLN A 64 -1.87 -7.11 11.77
C GLN A 64 -1.20 -8.15 12.70
N PRO A 65 -0.36 -9.07 12.17
CA PRO A 65 0.45 -9.96 12.99
C PRO A 65 1.25 -9.18 14.04
N GLY A 66 1.28 -9.68 15.27
CA GLY A 66 1.90 -8.99 16.41
C GLY A 66 1.05 -7.86 17.02
N GLY A 67 -0.07 -7.47 16.39
CA GLY A 67 -1.08 -6.57 16.96
C GLY A 67 -0.57 -5.26 17.58
N PRO A 68 0.40 -4.55 16.99
CA PRO A 68 1.16 -3.49 17.69
C PRO A 68 0.29 -2.30 18.17
N LEU A 69 -0.90 -2.13 17.60
CA LEU A 69 -1.83 -1.06 17.93
C LEU A 69 -2.90 -1.46 18.95
N ARG A 70 -3.16 -2.76 19.13
CA ARG A 70 -4.30 -3.23 19.92
C ARG A 70 -4.10 -2.92 21.40
N GLY A 71 -5.12 -2.37 22.04
CA GLY A 71 -5.09 -2.03 23.46
C GLY A 71 -4.22 -0.82 23.82
N GLN A 72 -3.63 -0.14 22.82
CA GLN A 72 -2.85 1.07 23.06
C GLN A 72 -3.75 2.26 23.44
N PRO A 73 -3.27 3.18 24.29
CA PRO A 73 -3.99 4.41 24.60
C PRO A 73 -4.22 5.27 23.35
N VAL A 74 -5.33 6.01 23.30
CA VAL A 74 -5.68 6.89 22.16
C VAL A 74 -4.55 7.88 21.86
N ALA A 75 -3.89 8.43 22.88
CA ALA A 75 -2.74 9.34 22.69
C ALA A 75 -1.60 8.68 21.91
N ARG A 76 -1.29 7.40 22.18
CA ARG A 76 -0.27 6.64 21.44
C ARG A 76 -0.72 6.41 20.00
N LEU A 77 -1.99 6.08 19.78
CA LEU A 77 -2.55 5.89 18.44
C LEU A 77 -2.52 7.17 17.59
N LEU A 78 -2.79 8.33 18.20
CA LEU A 78 -2.65 9.63 17.55
C LEU A 78 -1.20 9.94 17.19
N HIS A 79 -0.26 9.65 18.10
CA HIS A 79 1.17 9.81 17.81
C HIS A 79 1.62 8.94 16.61
N VAL A 80 1.16 7.69 16.54
CA VAL A 80 1.43 6.81 15.38
C VAL A 80 0.84 7.41 14.08
N ALA A 81 -0.34 8.04 14.16
CA ALA A 81 -0.93 8.71 13.00
C ALA A 81 -0.10 9.92 12.54
N ASP A 82 0.46 10.68 13.48
CA ASP A 82 1.34 11.81 13.16
C ASP A 82 2.65 11.31 12.52
N GLN A 83 3.22 10.21 13.03
CA GLN A 83 4.40 9.57 12.42
C GLN A 83 4.11 9.07 11.00
N ALA A 84 2.95 8.43 10.79
CA ALA A 84 2.55 7.95 9.46
C ALA A 84 2.35 9.11 8.47
N ALA A 85 1.76 10.22 8.92
CA ALA A 85 1.60 11.42 8.09
C ALA A 85 2.96 12.06 7.75
N ALA A 86 3.90 12.10 8.70
CA ALA A 86 5.25 12.59 8.46
C ALA A 86 6.03 11.71 7.46
N VAL A 87 5.88 10.38 7.54
CA VAL A 87 6.46 9.46 6.55
C VAL A 87 5.87 9.71 5.15
N ALA A 88 4.54 9.88 5.05
CA ALA A 88 3.90 10.17 3.77
C ALA A 88 4.39 11.49 3.15
N ALA A 89 4.55 12.54 3.97
CA ALA A 89 5.12 13.82 3.53
C ALA A 89 6.57 13.66 3.06
N GLY A 90 7.40 12.90 3.81
CA GLY A 90 8.78 12.63 3.41
C GLY A 90 8.89 11.85 2.08
N MET A 91 7.96 10.93 1.81
CA MET A 91 7.88 10.25 0.51
C MET A 91 7.45 11.18 -0.63
N GLU A 92 6.60 12.17 -0.33
CA GLU A 92 6.18 13.19 -1.28
C GLU A 92 7.32 14.13 -1.65
N ASP A 93 8.03 14.67 -0.65
CA ASP A 93 9.20 15.53 -0.84
C ASP A 93 10.32 14.81 -1.61
N ALA A 94 10.50 13.52 -1.36
CA ALA A 94 11.48 12.69 -2.06
C ALA A 94 11.04 12.25 -3.47
N GLY A 95 9.84 12.62 -3.93
CA GLY A 95 9.32 12.19 -5.23
C GLY A 95 9.16 10.66 -5.34
N THR A 96 8.95 9.95 -4.23
CA THR A 96 8.88 8.48 -4.21
C THR A 96 7.58 7.99 -4.81
N GLY A 97 7.69 7.09 -5.80
CA GLY A 97 6.57 6.47 -6.50
C GLY A 97 6.31 7.11 -7.86
N ASP A 98 6.05 6.28 -8.86
CA ASP A 98 5.66 6.74 -10.20
C ASP A 98 4.30 7.45 -10.16
N ARG A 99 3.47 7.08 -9.17
CA ARG A 99 2.14 7.66 -8.94
C ARG A 99 1.79 7.77 -7.47
N CYS A 100 0.98 8.79 -7.17
CA CYS A 100 0.32 8.97 -5.89
C CYS A 100 -1.17 8.63 -6.05
N VAL A 101 -1.67 7.67 -5.27
CA VAL A 101 -3.10 7.31 -5.20
C VAL A 101 -3.64 7.80 -3.87
N ASP A 102 -4.46 8.84 -3.90
CA ASP A 102 -5.19 9.31 -2.72
C ASP A 102 -6.28 8.30 -2.35
N THR A 103 -6.34 7.93 -1.08
CA THR A 103 -7.30 6.97 -0.54
C THR A 103 -8.33 7.63 0.38
N ASP A 104 -8.29 8.95 0.52
CA ASP A 104 -9.23 9.69 1.35
C ASP A 104 -10.63 9.66 0.75
N GLY A 105 -11.62 9.27 1.56
CA GLY A 105 -13.01 9.17 1.13
C GLY A 105 -13.32 8.03 0.13
N LEU A 106 -12.31 7.29 -0.34
CA LEU A 106 -12.48 6.20 -1.29
C LEU A 106 -12.74 4.85 -0.59
N THR A 107 -13.56 4.01 -1.24
CA THR A 107 -13.66 2.58 -0.89
C THR A 107 -12.44 1.82 -1.39
N VAL A 108 -12.28 0.57 -0.94
CA VAL A 108 -11.17 -0.29 -1.40
C VAL A 108 -11.27 -0.53 -2.91
N GLU A 109 -12.48 -0.75 -3.42
CA GLU A 109 -12.76 -0.98 -4.85
C GLU A 109 -12.34 0.23 -5.68
N GLN A 110 -12.70 1.45 -5.23
CA GLN A 110 -12.31 2.68 -5.91
C GLN A 110 -10.79 2.90 -5.91
N VAL A 111 -10.10 2.54 -4.82
CA VAL A 111 -8.64 2.60 -4.76
C VAL A 111 -8.02 1.57 -5.70
N VAL A 112 -8.58 0.35 -5.79
CA VAL A 112 -8.15 -0.67 -6.74
C VAL A 112 -8.30 -0.18 -8.17
N ASP A 113 -9.45 0.40 -8.52
CA ASP A 113 -9.68 0.98 -9.84
C ASP A 113 -8.68 2.08 -10.17
N ALA A 114 -8.34 2.95 -9.21
CA ALA A 114 -7.34 3.99 -9.38
C ALA A 114 -5.92 3.42 -9.61
N ILE A 115 -5.55 2.35 -8.89
CA ILE A 115 -4.28 1.65 -9.08
C ILE A 115 -4.24 1.00 -10.47
N VAL A 116 -5.31 0.32 -10.86
CA VAL A 116 -5.43 -0.40 -12.15
C VAL A 116 -5.39 0.56 -13.32
N ALA A 117 -6.15 1.65 -13.28
CA ALA A 117 -6.17 2.66 -14.33
C ALA A 117 -4.79 3.32 -14.53
N GLY A 118 -4.01 3.40 -13.46
CA GLY A 118 -2.62 3.84 -13.54
C GLY A 118 -1.70 2.75 -14.11
N ALA A 119 -1.78 1.52 -13.62
CA ALA A 119 -0.83 0.48 -13.99
C ALA A 119 -0.76 0.31 -15.53
N ALA A 120 0.44 0.48 -16.11
CA ALA A 120 0.69 0.17 -17.52
C ALA A 120 0.72 -1.36 -17.78
N VAL A 121 0.05 -2.11 -16.92
CA VAL A 121 -0.07 -3.55 -16.93
C VAL A 121 -1.55 -3.84 -17.13
N PRO A 122 -1.96 -4.59 -18.18
CA PRO A 122 -3.33 -5.05 -18.30
C PRO A 122 -3.58 -6.01 -17.13
N LEU A 123 -4.18 -5.50 -16.05
CA LEU A 123 -4.70 -6.35 -15.00
C LEU A 123 -5.94 -7.00 -15.59
N LEU A 124 -5.83 -8.31 -15.86
CA LEU A 124 -6.95 -9.12 -16.31
C LEU A 124 -8.12 -8.90 -15.36
N SER A 125 -9.27 -8.54 -15.92
CA SER A 125 -10.54 -8.48 -15.22
C SER A 125 -10.84 -9.88 -14.69
N VAL A 126 -10.50 -10.15 -13.42
CA VAL A 126 -10.94 -11.37 -12.75
C VAL A 126 -12.37 -11.09 -12.28
N PRO A 127 -13.38 -11.80 -12.79
CA PRO A 127 -14.72 -11.69 -12.23
C PRO A 127 -14.67 -12.15 -10.78
N LEU A 128 -15.05 -11.27 -9.86
CA LEU A 128 -15.31 -11.63 -8.47
C LEU A 128 -16.57 -12.51 -8.46
N SER A 129 -16.40 -13.81 -8.72
CA SER A 129 -17.45 -14.79 -8.45
C SER A 129 -17.60 -14.89 -6.94
N GLY A 130 -18.64 -14.23 -6.43
CA GLY A 130 -19.07 -14.36 -5.05
C GLY A 130 -19.49 -15.79 -4.71
N GLN A 131 -19.10 -16.24 -3.53
CA GLN A 131 -19.74 -17.26 -2.71
C GLN A 131 -19.56 -16.82 -1.25
#